data_AF-A0AAV0Y244-F1
#
_entry.id   AF-A0AAV0Y244-F1
#
_cell.length_a   1.000
_cell.length_b   1.000
_cell.length_c   1.000
_cell.angle_alpha   90.00
_cell.angle_beta   90.00
_cell.angle_gamma   90.00
#
_symmetry.space_group_name_H-M   'P 1'
#
loop_
_entity.id
_entity.type
_entity.pdbx_description
1 polymer ?
#
loop_
_entity_poly.entity_id
_entity_poly.type
_entity_poly.pdbx_seq_one_letter_code
_entity_poly.pdbx_strand_id
1 'polypeptide(L)'
;MSKYNVTSTEKYAEAISDLKHQFKLRFSDFKANEIYFNLFSIPFSLPVEDVPENMQIEIIDLQNNKVLKEKYNYVELSIFYSKYINTETYRNLRNNALRMMSLFGSTYNCEHIFSRMKIVKSKNRVRLTDSHLESSLRIASSQIQPNINKLVSEKQCQLSH
;
A
#
# COMPACT_ATOMS: atom_id res chain seq x y z
N MET A 1 31.93 -44.55 14.06
CA MET A 1 32.17 -43.11 13.79
C MET A 1 31.71 -42.81 12.37
N SER A 2 30.48 -42.31 12.22
CA SER A 2 29.89 -41.97 10.92
C SER A 2 30.54 -40.68 10.40
N LYS A 3 31.20 -40.76 9.25
CA LYS A 3 31.72 -39.62 8.51
C LYS A 3 30.52 -38.84 7.94
N TYR A 4 30.10 -37.79 8.62
CA TYR A 4 29.22 -36.79 8.01
C TYR A 4 30.01 -36.10 6.89
N ASN A 5 29.45 -36.13 5.68
CA ASN A 5 30.01 -35.46 4.50
C ASN A 5 30.00 -33.94 4.73
N VAL A 6 31.13 -33.40 5.17
CA VAL A 6 31.39 -31.98 5.45
C VAL A 6 30.94 -31.05 4.30
N THR A 7 31.11 -31.52 3.05
CA THR A 7 30.70 -30.84 1.81
C THR A 7 29.19 -30.58 1.69
N SER A 8 28.35 -31.37 2.35
CA SER A 8 26.89 -31.19 2.27
C SER A 8 26.43 -30.03 3.14
N THR A 9 26.99 -29.91 4.34
CA THR A 9 26.63 -28.87 5.33
C THR A 9 27.11 -27.48 4.95
N GLU A 10 28.31 -27.37 4.39
CA GLU A 10 28.87 -26.09 3.93
C GLU A 10 28.03 -25.45 2.83
N LYS A 11 27.61 -26.25 1.84
CA LYS A 11 26.73 -25.81 0.76
C LYS A 11 25.39 -25.27 1.26
N TYR A 12 24.78 -25.92 2.25
CA TYR A 12 23.53 -25.43 2.84
C TYR A 12 23.74 -24.17 3.68
N ALA A 13 24.87 -24.06 4.38
CA ALA A 13 25.22 -22.86 5.14
C ALA A 13 25.40 -21.65 4.22
N GLU A 14 26.08 -21.83 3.07
CA GLU A 14 26.22 -20.81 2.03
C GLU A 14 24.86 -20.39 1.47
N ALA A 15 24.02 -21.35 1.07
CA ALA A 15 22.68 -21.05 0.57
C ALA A 15 21.79 -20.30 1.58
N ILE A 16 21.89 -20.62 2.88
CA ILE A 16 21.19 -19.90 3.94
C ILE A 16 21.74 -18.47 4.10
N SER A 17 23.06 -18.30 3.98
CA SER A 17 23.70 -16.99 4.04
C SER A 17 23.23 -16.09 2.90
N ASP A 18 23.23 -16.61 1.68
CA ASP A 18 22.74 -15.91 0.50
C ASP A 18 21.26 -15.56 0.63
N LEU A 19 20.44 -16.50 1.10
CA LEU A 19 19.03 -16.26 1.35
C LEU A 19 18.84 -15.10 2.34
N LYS A 20 19.56 -15.11 3.46
CA LYS A 20 19.52 -14.02 4.45
C LYS A 20 19.93 -12.67 3.84
N HIS A 21 20.95 -12.67 2.98
CA HIS A 21 21.41 -11.46 2.31
C HIS A 21 20.33 -10.93 1.35
N GLN A 22 19.77 -11.80 0.51
CA GLN A 22 18.70 -11.42 -0.43
C GLN A 22 17.44 -10.94 0.29
N PHE A 23 17.05 -11.55 1.42
CA PHE A 23 15.96 -11.04 2.24
C PHE A 23 16.25 -9.63 2.78
N LYS A 24 17.46 -9.39 3.29
CA LYS A 24 17.85 -8.05 3.77
C LYS A 24 17.78 -6.99 2.67
N LEU A 25 18.25 -7.32 1.47
CA LEU A 25 18.18 -6.42 0.32
C LEU A 25 16.73 -6.20 -0.15
N ARG A 26 15.95 -7.28 -0.26
CA ARG A 26 14.58 -7.24 -0.79
C ARG A 26 13.62 -6.43 0.09
N PHE A 27 13.86 -6.43 1.40
CA PHE A 27 13.02 -5.79 2.42
C PHE A 27 13.74 -4.61 3.11
N SER A 28 14.77 -4.03 2.50
CA SER A 28 15.48 -2.88 3.06
C SER A 28 14.57 -1.65 3.18
N ASP A 29 13.63 -1.51 2.24
CA ASP A 29 12.58 -0.49 2.23
C ASP A 29 11.61 -0.65 3.41
N PHE A 30 11.26 -1.89 3.80
CA PHE A 30 10.45 -2.13 4.99
C PHE A 30 11.13 -1.62 6.25
N LYS A 31 12.43 -1.86 6.40
CA LYS A 31 13.22 -1.33 7.51
C LYS A 31 13.29 0.19 7.49
N ALA A 32 13.52 0.78 6.31
CA ALA A 32 13.55 2.24 6.17
C ALA A 32 12.21 2.91 6.52
N ASN A 33 11.09 2.18 6.41
CA ASN A 33 9.76 2.67 6.72
C ASN A 33 9.19 2.11 8.05
N GLU A 34 10.01 1.43 8.86
CA GLU A 34 9.59 0.78 10.11
C GLU A 34 8.82 1.72 11.04
N ILE A 35 9.29 2.96 11.17
CA ILE A 35 8.63 3.97 11.99
C ILE A 35 7.20 4.27 11.51
N TYR A 36 6.96 4.31 10.20
CA TYR A 36 5.64 4.59 9.63
C TYR A 36 4.69 3.40 9.81
N PHE A 37 5.21 2.17 9.77
CA PHE A 37 4.45 0.98 10.15
C PHE A 37 4.09 1.02 11.63
N ASN A 38 5.04 1.34 12.51
CA ASN A 38 4.78 1.43 13.94
C ASN A 38 3.79 2.55 14.27
N LEU A 39 3.85 3.69 13.58
CA LEU A 39 2.88 4.79 13.73
C LEU A 39 1.45 4.38 13.35
N PHE A 40 1.31 3.40 12.46
CA PHE A 40 0.02 2.83 12.10
C PHE A 40 -0.41 1.70 13.04
N SER A 41 0.53 0.84 13.47
CA SER A 41 0.20 -0.37 14.21
C SER A 41 0.17 -0.17 15.71
N ILE A 42 1.05 0.65 16.28
CA ILE A 42 1.25 0.82 17.73
C ILE A 42 1.43 2.29 18.15
N PRO A 43 0.59 3.24 17.70
CA PRO A 43 0.79 4.67 17.95
C PRO A 43 0.75 5.04 19.45
N PHE A 44 0.10 4.23 20.29
CA PHE A 44 -0.02 4.46 21.74
C PHE A 44 1.17 3.97 22.57
N SER A 45 2.10 3.23 21.96
CA SER A 45 3.26 2.62 22.64
C SER A 45 4.59 3.01 22.02
N LEU A 46 4.57 3.93 21.04
CA LEU A 46 5.75 4.44 20.40
C LEU A 46 6.45 5.49 21.28
N PRO A 47 7.78 5.41 21.47
CA PRO A 47 8.57 6.51 22.00
C PRO A 47 8.43 7.72 21.06
N VAL A 48 8.10 8.88 21.63
CA VAL A 48 7.87 10.10 20.84
C VAL A 48 9.18 10.58 20.21
N GLU A 49 10.31 10.25 20.82
CA GLU A 49 11.65 10.59 20.36
C GLU A 49 11.98 9.95 19.00
N ASP A 50 11.39 8.78 18.71
CA ASP A 50 11.58 8.05 17.46
C ASP A 50 10.63 8.53 16.35
N VAL A 51 9.64 9.36 16.68
CA VAL A 51 8.60 9.84 15.75
C VAL A 51 9.15 11.04 14.95
N PRO A 52 8.85 11.12 13.63
CA PRO A 52 9.19 12.30 12.83
C PRO A 52 8.66 13.59 13.45
N GLU A 53 9.47 14.64 13.44
CA GLU A 53 9.21 15.91 14.14
C GLU A 53 7.82 16.50 13.80
N ASN A 54 7.41 16.42 12.54
CA ASN A 54 6.11 16.91 12.07
C ASN A 54 4.90 16.13 12.60
N MET A 55 5.11 15.00 13.29
CA MET A 55 4.07 14.14 13.85
C MET A 55 4.13 14.05 15.39
N GLN A 56 5.22 14.51 16.02
CA GLN A 56 5.43 14.32 17.47
C GLN A 56 4.27 14.90 18.30
N ILE A 57 3.81 16.12 17.97
CA ILE A 57 2.69 16.76 18.68
C ILE A 57 1.40 15.96 18.53
N GLU A 58 1.07 15.50 17.31
CA GLU A 58 -0.11 14.67 17.08
C GLU A 58 -0.06 13.37 17.89
N ILE A 59 1.12 12.75 18.01
CA ILE A 59 1.30 11.51 18.78
C ILE A 59 1.25 11.76 20.29
N ILE A 60 1.81 12.86 20.79
CA ILE A 60 1.69 13.25 22.21
C ILE A 60 0.22 13.44 22.57
N ASP A 61 -0.53 14.20 21.77
CA ASP A 61 -1.95 14.45 22.02
C ASP A 61 -2.76 13.15 21.96
N LEU A 62 -2.46 12.29 20.99
CA LEU A 62 -3.10 10.99 20.85
C LEU A 62 -2.83 10.11 22.08
N GLN A 63 -1.57 9.98 22.52
CA GLN A 63 -1.17 9.14 23.64
C GLN A 63 -1.79 9.58 24.97
N ASN A 64 -2.07 10.87 25.13
CA ASN A 64 -2.76 11.43 26.28
C ASN A 64 -4.30 11.31 26.19
N ASN A 65 -4.86 10.93 25.04
CA ASN A 65 -6.29 10.80 24.86
C ASN A 65 -6.81 9.40 25.24
N LYS A 66 -7.34 9.28 26.47
CA LYS A 66 -7.88 8.02 27.00
C LYS A 66 -9.06 7.48 26.19
N VAL A 67 -9.92 8.35 25.65
CA VAL A 67 -11.08 7.95 24.84
C VAL A 67 -10.63 7.31 23.53
N LEU A 68 -9.68 7.93 22.84
CA LEU A 68 -9.13 7.37 21.61
C LEU A 68 -8.37 6.08 21.89
N LYS A 69 -7.62 6.00 23.00
CA LYS A 69 -6.95 4.76 23.43
C LYS A 69 -7.92 3.62 23.68
N GLU A 70 -9.05 3.90 24.33
CA GLU A 70 -10.11 2.91 24.51
C GLU A 70 -10.65 2.45 23.16
N LYS A 71 -11.02 3.37 22.25
CA LYS A 71 -11.52 2.99 20.91
C LYS A 71 -10.53 2.14 20.14
N TYR A 72 -9.25 2.52 20.13
CA TYR A 72 -8.19 1.76 19.47
C TYR A 72 -8.10 0.30 19.94
N ASN A 73 -8.34 0.02 21.22
CA ASN A 73 -8.28 -1.34 21.77
C ASN A 73 -9.48 -2.22 21.38
N TYR A 74 -10.61 -1.64 20.98
CA TYR A 74 -11.87 -2.36 20.75
C TYR A 74 -12.31 -2.41 19.29
N VAL A 75 -11.65 -1.68 18.38
CA VAL A 75 -12.04 -1.61 16.96
C VAL A 75 -10.87 -1.96 16.06
N GLU A 76 -11.16 -2.40 14.85
CA GLU A 76 -10.14 -2.61 13.82
C GLU A 76 -9.42 -1.30 13.46
N LEU A 77 -8.13 -1.39 13.09
CA LEU A 77 -7.33 -0.21 12.73
C LEU A 77 -7.97 0.62 11.62
N SER A 78 -8.56 -0.03 10.60
CA SER A 78 -9.26 0.64 9.50
C SER A 78 -10.42 1.51 10.01
N ILE A 79 -11.19 1.00 10.97
CA ILE A 79 -12.30 1.71 11.61
C ILE A 79 -11.78 2.81 12.52
N PHE A 80 -10.72 2.53 13.28
CA PHE A 80 -10.09 3.51 14.17
C PHE A 80 -9.68 4.78 13.41
N TYR A 81 -8.85 4.62 12.38
CA TYR A 81 -8.33 5.74 11.59
C TYR A 81 -9.37 6.43 10.70
N SER A 82 -10.40 5.71 10.25
CA SER A 82 -11.44 6.31 9.40
C SER A 82 -12.53 7.06 10.19
N LYS A 83 -12.90 6.56 11.38
CA LYS A 83 -14.06 7.06 12.15
C LYS A 83 -13.70 7.92 13.35
N TYR A 84 -12.60 7.60 14.05
CA TYR A 84 -12.29 8.22 15.35
C TYR A 84 -11.15 9.24 15.27
N ILE A 85 -10.25 9.11 14.30
CA ILE A 85 -9.16 10.07 14.08
C ILE A 85 -9.67 11.28 13.28
N ASN A 86 -9.67 12.44 13.93
CA ASN A 86 -10.08 13.70 13.32
C ASN A 86 -9.02 14.19 12.31
N THR A 87 -9.47 14.57 11.11
CA THR A 87 -8.60 14.99 10.00
C THR A 87 -7.87 16.31 10.24
N GLU A 88 -8.45 17.23 11.02
CA GLU A 88 -7.83 18.53 11.31
C GLU A 88 -6.80 18.41 12.43
N THR A 89 -7.10 17.63 13.48
CA THR A 89 -6.22 17.46 14.63
C THR A 89 -5.06 16.51 14.36
N TYR A 90 -5.30 15.42 13.62
CA TYR A 90 -4.35 14.32 13.43
C TYR A 90 -4.06 14.09 11.94
N ARG A 91 -3.81 15.18 11.21
CA ARG A 91 -3.69 15.16 9.75
C ARG A 91 -2.58 14.24 9.27
N ASN A 92 -1.39 14.35 9.85
CA ASN A 92 -0.24 13.57 9.42
C ASN A 92 -0.40 12.09 9.80
N LEU A 93 -0.89 11.81 11.00
CA LEU A 93 -1.19 10.45 11.45
C LEU A 93 -2.22 9.77 10.55
N ARG A 94 -3.30 10.49 10.21
CA ARG A 94 -4.34 9.96 9.32
C ARG A 94 -3.81 9.71 7.91
N ASN A 95 -3.00 10.62 7.37
CA ASN A 95 -2.36 10.44 6.06
C ASN A 95 -1.41 9.24 6.06
N ASN A 96 -0.62 9.06 7.11
CA ASN A 96 0.22 7.88 7.27
C ASN A 96 -0.62 6.60 7.30
N ALA A 97 -1.72 6.58 8.08
CA ALA A 97 -2.60 5.42 8.16
C ALA A 97 -3.24 5.07 6.82
N LEU A 98 -3.71 6.05 6.04
CA LEU A 98 -4.24 5.84 4.69
C LEU A 98 -3.18 5.25 3.75
N ARG A 99 -1.95 5.75 3.82
CA ARG A 99 -0.82 5.20 3.07
C ARG A 99 -0.56 3.75 3.47
N MET A 100 -0.48 3.44 4.76
CA MET A 100 -0.22 2.07 5.23
C MET A 100 -1.36 1.11 4.83
N MET A 101 -2.62 1.49 5.01
CA MET A 101 -3.76 0.68 4.57
C MET A 101 -3.75 0.40 3.06
N SER A 102 -3.27 1.35 2.25
CA SER A 102 -3.14 1.17 0.80
C SER A 102 -2.05 0.18 0.40
N LEU A 103 -0.99 0.03 1.20
CA LEU A 103 0.08 -0.94 0.95
C LEU A 103 -0.38 -2.39 1.16
N PHE A 104 -1.33 -2.61 2.06
CA PHE A 104 -1.90 -3.94 2.37
C PHE A 104 -3.19 -4.22 1.58
N GLY A 105 -3.32 -3.66 0.38
CA GLY A 105 -4.43 -3.99 -0.52
C GLY A 105 -4.51 -5.50 -0.78
N SER A 106 -5.73 -6.03 -0.89
CA SER A 106 -5.93 -7.46 -1.13
C SER A 106 -5.29 -7.89 -2.46
N THR A 107 -4.68 -9.08 -2.49
CA THR A 107 -4.20 -9.68 -3.75
C THR A 107 -5.32 -9.78 -4.78
N TYR A 108 -6.57 -9.93 -4.32
CA TYR A 108 -7.78 -9.86 -5.12
C TYR A 108 -7.83 -8.64 -6.05
N ASN A 109 -7.47 -7.44 -5.57
CA ASN A 109 -7.46 -6.24 -6.41
C ASN A 109 -6.36 -6.32 -7.48
N CYS A 110 -5.19 -6.85 -7.13
CA CYS A 110 -4.12 -7.08 -8.11
C CYS A 110 -4.53 -8.15 -9.15
N GLU A 111 -5.09 -9.27 -8.71
CA GLU A 111 -5.60 -10.36 -9.55
C GLU A 111 -6.73 -9.88 -10.49
N HIS A 112 -7.62 -9.03 -9.99
CA HIS A 112 -8.66 -8.38 -10.78
C HIS A 112 -8.05 -7.51 -11.89
N ILE A 113 -7.09 -6.64 -11.54
CA ILE A 113 -6.40 -5.78 -12.51
C ILE A 113 -5.64 -6.62 -13.56
N PHE A 114 -4.92 -7.67 -13.16
CA PHE A 114 -4.22 -8.56 -14.09
C PHE A 114 -5.18 -9.31 -15.03
N SER A 115 -6.32 -9.76 -14.50
CA SER A 115 -7.37 -10.40 -15.30
C SER A 115 -7.95 -9.44 -16.33
N ARG A 116 -8.24 -8.19 -15.94
CA ARG A 116 -8.65 -7.12 -16.85
C ARG A 116 -7.58 -6.80 -17.89
N MET A 117 -6.31 -6.75 -17.50
CA MET A 117 -5.18 -6.52 -18.41
C MET A 117 -5.08 -7.60 -19.48
N LYS A 118 -5.29 -8.87 -19.12
CA LYS A 118 -5.32 -9.98 -20.08
C LYS A 118 -6.42 -9.80 -21.15
N ILE A 119 -7.57 -9.26 -20.76
CA ILE A 119 -8.68 -8.95 -21.68
C ILE A 119 -8.30 -7.77 -22.58
N VAL A 120 -7.76 -6.68 -22.01
CA VAL A 120 -7.36 -5.47 -22.74
C VAL A 120 -6.23 -5.75 -23.73
N LYS A 121 -5.25 -6.61 -23.37
CA LYS A 121 -4.15 -7.07 -24.22
C LYS A 121 -4.48 -8.29 -25.09
N SER A 122 -5.76 -8.65 -25.25
CA SER A 122 -6.14 -9.82 -26.05
C SER A 122 -5.56 -9.77 -27.47
N LYS A 123 -5.44 -10.93 -28.12
CA LYS A 123 -4.83 -11.11 -29.46
C LYS A 123 -5.36 -10.15 -30.53
N ASN A 124 -6.55 -9.58 -30.33
CA ASN A 124 -7.20 -8.66 -31.27
C ASN A 124 -6.75 -7.18 -31.13
N ARG A 125 -5.87 -6.85 -30.18
CA ARG A 125 -5.33 -5.48 -29.95
C ARG A 125 -3.81 -5.46 -29.92
N VAL A 126 -3.18 -5.62 -31.07
CA VAL A 126 -1.71 -5.81 -31.22
C VAL A 126 -0.91 -4.50 -31.15
N ARG A 127 -1.56 -3.31 -31.20
CA ARG A 127 -0.89 -1.99 -31.23
C ARG A 127 -1.28 -1.04 -30.09
N LEU A 128 -1.49 -1.54 -28.87
CA LEU A 128 -1.63 -0.64 -27.72
C LEU A 128 -0.24 -0.20 -27.25
N THR A 129 0.03 1.10 -27.27
CA THR A 129 1.17 1.63 -26.50
C THR A 129 0.85 1.58 -25.00
N ASP A 130 1.87 1.67 -24.16
CA ASP A 130 1.71 1.60 -22.70
C ASP A 130 0.74 2.66 -22.16
N SER A 131 0.74 3.87 -22.74
CA SER A 131 -0.20 4.94 -22.38
C SER A 131 -1.67 4.58 -22.67
N HIS A 132 -1.94 3.90 -23.79
CA HIS A 132 -3.29 3.44 -24.14
C HIS A 132 -3.74 2.29 -23.23
N LEU A 133 -2.80 1.41 -22.86
CA LEU A 133 -3.05 0.32 -21.92
C LEU A 133 -3.40 0.85 -20.53
N GLU A 134 -2.60 1.79 -20.00
CA GLU A 134 -2.84 2.41 -18.70
C GLU A 134 -4.23 3.06 -18.67
N SER A 135 -4.55 3.86 -19.68
CA SER A 135 -5.85 4.54 -19.79
C SER A 135 -7.01 3.54 -19.84
N SER A 136 -6.86 2.47 -20.62
CA SER A 136 -7.88 1.41 -20.74
C SER A 136 -8.07 0.63 -19.43
N LEU A 137 -6.99 0.33 -18.72
CA LEU A 137 -7.01 -0.35 -17.43
C LEU A 137 -7.67 0.52 -16.36
N ARG A 138 -7.37 1.83 -16.35
CA ARG A 138 -7.96 2.79 -15.43
C ARG A 138 -9.47 2.87 -15.63
N ILE A 139 -9.95 2.88 -16.88
CA ILE A 139 -11.39 2.84 -17.18
C ILE A 139 -12.00 1.50 -16.77
N ALA A 140 -11.38 0.37 -17.12
CA ALA A 140 -11.94 -0.97 -16.88
C ALA A 140 -12.00 -1.38 -15.39
N SER A 141 -11.18 -0.76 -14.55
CA SER A 141 -11.04 -1.07 -13.12
C SER A 141 -11.65 0.00 -12.21
N SER A 142 -12.02 1.16 -12.75
CA SER A 142 -12.63 2.24 -11.98
C SER A 142 -14.13 2.02 -11.78
N GLN A 143 -14.64 2.36 -10.59
CA GLN A 143 -16.07 2.46 -10.30
C GLN A 143 -16.62 3.87 -10.55
N ILE A 144 -15.77 4.81 -10.97
CA ILE A 144 -16.15 6.19 -11.27
C ILE A 144 -16.99 6.21 -12.54
N GLN A 145 -18.20 6.74 -12.45
CA GLN A 145 -19.08 6.88 -13.60
C GLN A 145 -18.57 7.97 -14.55
N PRO A 146 -18.45 7.70 -15.86
CA PRO A 146 -18.02 8.69 -16.82
C PRO A 146 -19.08 9.80 -16.97
N ASN A 147 -18.65 11.06 -16.95
CA ASN A 147 -19.55 12.19 -17.22
C ASN A 147 -19.79 12.32 -18.74
N ILE A 148 -20.68 11.48 -19.25
CA ILE A 148 -21.00 11.39 -20.68
C ILE A 148 -21.53 12.73 -21.22
N ASN A 149 -22.36 13.44 -20.45
CA ASN A 149 -22.94 14.71 -20.86
C ASN A 149 -21.86 15.77 -21.15
N LYS A 150 -20.86 15.87 -20.27
CA LYS A 150 -19.72 16.77 -20.47
C LYS A 150 -18.92 16.38 -21.72
N LEU A 151 -18.61 15.08 -21.87
CA LEU A 151 -17.86 14.58 -23.03
C LEU A 151 -18.58 14.82 -24.36
N VAL A 152 -19.92 14.70 -24.38
CA VAL A 152 -20.74 15.00 -25.57
C VAL A 152 -20.73 16.49 -25.88
N SER A 153 -20.82 17.36 -24.86
CA SER A 153 -20.79 18.81 -25.07
C SER A 153 -19.46 19.35 -25.60
N GLU A 154 -18.35 18.69 -25.26
CA GLU A 154 -16.99 19.08 -25.68
C GLU A 154 -16.59 18.47 -27.04
N LYS A 155 -17.35 17.49 -27.54
CA LYS A 155 -17.03 16.80 -28.79
C LYS A 155 -17.60 17.55 -29.99
N GLN A 156 -16.72 18.05 -30.86
CA GLN A 156 -17.12 18.60 -32.14
C GLN A 156 -17.63 17.48 -33.07
N CYS A 157 -18.91 17.52 -33.42
CA CYS A 157 -19.50 16.59 -34.39
C CYS A 157 -18.84 16.79 -35.75
N GLN A 158 -18.09 15.79 -36.20
CA GLN A 158 -17.64 15.70 -37.59
C GLN A 158 -18.84 15.24 -38.41
N LEU A 159 -19.53 16.18 -39.05
CA LEU A 159 -20.55 15.85 -40.05
C LEU A 159 -19.82 15.25 -41.26
N SER A 160 -20.05 13.98 -41.53
CA SER A 160 -19.61 13.34 -42.76
C SER A 160 -20.34 13.97 -43.96
N HIS A 161 -19.57 14.30 -45.00
CA HIS A 161 -20.07 14.77 -46.29
C HIS A 161 -20.80 13.68 -47.07
#